data_AF-A0AAW7X2J1-F1
#
_entry.id   AF-A0AAW7X2J1-F1
#
_cell.length_a   1.000
_cell.length_b   1.000
_cell.length_c   1.000
_cell.angle_alpha   90.00
_cell.angle_beta   90.00
_cell.angle_gamma   90.00
#
_symmetry.space_group_name_H-M   'P 1'
#
loop_
_entity.id
_entity.type
_entity.pdbx_description
1 polymer ?
#
loop_
_entity_poly.entity_id
_entity_poly.type
_entity_poly.pdbx_seq_one_letter_code
_entity_poly.pdbx_strand_id
1 'polypeptide(L)'
;MLDKIFEQSQTAFKPMSDLAALNTKMLEEVAEKQKAFVSDMVSDSMAYAKELSAQKDFSGIYQTQKNYLESVQEKMIAASTDAYSFMTATQEKVSDVIKSNTPA
;
A
#
# COMPACT_ATOMS: atom_id res chain seq x y z
N MET A 1 44.97 -2.18 -11.99
CA MET A 1 44.43 -3.29 -11.16
C MET A 1 43.60 -2.76 -10.00
N LEU A 2 44.08 -1.78 -9.23
CA LEU A 2 43.29 -1.10 -8.20
C LEU A 2 41.99 -0.47 -8.73
N ASP A 3 42.04 0.21 -9.88
CA ASP A 3 40.83 0.81 -10.49
C ASP A 3 39.78 -0.24 -10.88
N LYS A 4 40.22 -1.39 -11.40
CA LYS A 4 39.34 -2.53 -11.72
C LYS A 4 38.71 -3.15 -10.47
N ILE A 5 39.48 -3.26 -9.39
CA ILE A 5 38.98 -3.74 -8.09
C ILE A 5 37.99 -2.73 -7.50
N PHE A 6 38.27 -1.43 -7.65
CA PHE A 6 37.40 -0.36 -7.20
C PHE A 6 36.07 -0.34 -7.97
N GLU A 7 36.09 -0.42 -9.31
CA GLU A 7 34.89 -0.56 -10.14
C GLU A 7 34.10 -1.84 -9.83
N GLN A 8 34.77 -2.98 -9.66
CA GLN A 8 34.11 -4.24 -9.28
C GLN A 8 33.49 -4.16 -7.89
N SER A 9 34.15 -3.52 -6.93
CA SER A 9 33.61 -3.32 -5.58
C SER A 9 32.39 -2.40 -5.61
N GLN A 10 32.44 -1.30 -6.36
CA GLN A 10 31.34 -0.35 -6.50
C GLN A 10 30.12 -1.00 -7.18
N THR A 11 30.35 -1.85 -8.18
CA THR A 11 29.31 -2.64 -8.85
C THR A 11 28.73 -3.72 -7.92
N ALA A 12 29.54 -4.33 -7.07
CA ALA A 12 29.09 -5.35 -6.11
C ALA A 12 28.22 -4.79 -4.97
N PHE A 13 28.42 -3.53 -4.55
CA PHE A 13 27.62 -2.90 -3.51
C PHE A 13 26.36 -2.18 -4.03
N LYS A 14 26.31 -1.88 -5.33
CA LYS A 14 25.16 -1.20 -5.96
C LYS A 14 23.82 -1.92 -5.77
N PRO A 15 23.70 -3.27 -5.92
CA PRO A 15 22.47 -3.99 -5.63
C PRO A 15 21.97 -3.78 -4.20
N MET A 16 22.88 -3.77 -3.23
CA MET A 16 22.52 -3.58 -1.81
C MET A 16 22.00 -2.17 -1.55
N SER A 17 22.61 -1.15 -2.17
CA SER A 17 22.12 0.23 -2.10
C SER A 17 20.75 0.38 -2.76
N ASP A 18 20.57 -0.22 -3.94
CA ASP A 18 19.32 -0.14 -4.69
C ASP A 18 18.18 -0.89 -3.97
N LEU A 19 18.47 -2.03 -3.33
CA LEU A 19 17.53 -2.75 -2.45
C LEU A 19 17.17 -1.96 -1.18
N ALA A 20 18.14 -1.27 -0.57
CA ALA A 20 17.86 -0.44 0.60
C ALA A 20 16.92 0.72 0.24
N ALA A 21 17.18 1.40 -0.89
CA ALA A 21 16.30 2.45 -1.41
C ALA A 21 14.91 1.92 -1.76
N LEU A 22 14.82 0.71 -2.34
CA LEU A 22 13.56 0.05 -2.65
C LEU A 22 12.76 -0.26 -1.38
N ASN A 23 13.39 -0.79 -0.33
CA ASN A 23 12.74 -1.06 0.96
C ASN A 23 12.19 0.21 1.62
N THR A 24 12.94 1.32 1.61
CA THR A 24 12.46 2.60 2.15
C THR A 24 11.21 3.07 1.41
N LYS A 25 11.23 3.07 0.06
CA LYS A 25 10.05 3.44 -0.75
C LYS A 25 8.86 2.53 -0.49
N MET A 26 9.10 1.23 -0.34
CA MET A 26 8.06 0.26 0.02
C MET A 26 7.38 0.63 1.34
N LEU A 27 8.17 0.95 2.36
CA LEU A 27 7.65 1.35 3.67
C LEU A 27 6.86 2.65 3.61
N GLU A 28 7.33 3.64 2.83
CA GLU A 28 6.62 4.90 2.59
C GLU A 28 5.27 4.66 1.90
N GLU A 29 5.24 3.83 0.84
CA GLU A 29 4.00 3.49 0.13
C GLU A 29 3.00 2.74 1.03
N VAL A 30 3.48 1.81 1.87
CA VAL A 30 2.63 1.12 2.87
C VAL A 30 2.07 2.09 3.90
N ALA A 31 2.91 2.99 4.42
CA ALA A 31 2.50 3.98 5.41
C ALA A 31 1.41 4.92 4.86
N GLU A 32 1.58 5.41 3.63
CA GLU A 32 0.57 6.25 2.98
C GLU A 32 -0.73 5.48 2.71
N LYS A 33 -0.67 4.22 2.25
CA LYS A 33 -1.86 3.38 2.07
C LYS A 33 -2.60 3.12 3.38
N GLN A 34 -1.89 2.82 4.47
CA GLN A 34 -2.49 2.64 5.79
C GLN A 34 -3.15 3.93 6.30
N LYS A 35 -2.46 5.07 6.14
CA LYS A 35 -2.98 6.38 6.53
C LYS A 35 -4.25 6.73 5.75
N ALA A 36 -4.26 6.51 4.43
CA ALA A 36 -5.43 6.74 3.59
C ALA A 36 -6.61 5.87 4.05
N PHE A 37 -6.39 4.55 4.23
CA PHE A 37 -7.42 3.63 4.70
C PHE A 37 -8.03 4.05 6.05
N VAL A 38 -7.20 4.39 7.04
CA VAL A 38 -7.67 4.82 8.36
C VAL A 38 -8.43 6.14 8.28
N SER A 39 -7.91 7.11 7.51
CA SER A 39 -8.58 8.41 7.31
C SER A 39 -9.96 8.22 6.70
N ASP A 40 -10.07 7.36 5.68
CA ASP A 40 -11.31 7.04 5.01
C ASP A 40 -12.32 6.37 5.94
N MET A 41 -11.88 5.43 6.77
CA MET A 41 -12.73 4.78 7.77
C MET A 41 -13.26 5.77 8.82
N VAL A 42 -12.43 6.72 9.26
CA VAL A 42 -12.86 7.77 10.20
C VAL A 42 -13.89 8.70 9.56
N SER A 43 -13.65 9.10 8.30
CA SER A 43 -14.58 9.94 7.55
C SER A 43 -15.94 9.25 7.37
N ASP A 44 -15.95 7.98 6.97
CA ASP A 44 -17.18 7.20 6.83
C ASP A 44 -17.92 7.04 8.15
N SER A 45 -17.20 6.79 9.24
CA SER A 45 -17.80 6.64 10.56
C SER A 45 -18.49 7.93 10.99
N MET A 46 -17.90 9.09 10.68
CA MET A 46 -18.51 10.39 10.94
C MET A 46 -19.73 10.64 10.06
N ALA A 47 -19.66 10.27 8.77
CA ALA A 47 -20.79 10.35 7.85
C ALA A 47 -21.95 9.45 8.30
N TYR A 48 -21.65 8.20 8.68
CA TYR A 48 -22.60 7.24 9.23
C TYR A 48 -23.26 7.77 10.50
N ALA A 49 -22.49 8.28 11.47
CA ALA A 49 -23.05 8.84 12.70
C ALA A 49 -24.00 10.01 12.41
N LYS A 50 -23.64 10.88 11.47
CA LYS A 50 -24.47 12.00 11.03
C LYS A 50 -25.76 11.50 10.38
N GLU A 51 -25.67 10.59 9.42
CA GLU A 51 -26.84 10.05 8.72
C GLU A 51 -27.76 9.29 9.67
N LEU A 52 -27.19 8.46 10.55
CA LEU A 52 -27.95 7.68 11.53
C LEU A 52 -28.72 8.59 12.48
N SER A 53 -28.09 9.66 12.97
CA SER A 53 -28.73 10.64 13.87
C SER A 53 -29.91 11.38 13.23
N ALA A 54 -29.97 11.44 11.90
CA ALA A 54 -31.04 12.09 11.16
C ALA A 54 -32.24 11.17 10.89
N GLN A 55 -32.10 9.86 11.10
CA GLN A 55 -33.18 8.89 10.83
C GLN A 55 -34.24 8.93 11.93
N LYS A 56 -35.52 8.90 11.53
CA LYS A 56 -36.67 8.98 12.45
C LYS A 56 -37.44 7.66 12.57
N ASP A 57 -37.13 6.69 11.72
CA ASP A 57 -37.79 5.40 11.67
C ASP A 57 -36.78 4.26 11.49
N PHE A 58 -37.26 3.05 11.78
CA PHE A 58 -36.44 1.85 11.73
C PHE A 58 -35.94 1.52 10.32
N SER A 59 -36.73 1.83 9.28
CA SER A 59 -36.36 1.55 7.90
C SER A 59 -35.16 2.39 7.47
N GLY A 60 -35.15 3.68 7.82
CA GLY A 60 -34.02 4.58 7.60
C GLY A 60 -32.78 4.12 8.35
N ILE A 61 -32.92 3.76 9.63
CA ILE A 61 -31.82 3.20 10.43
C ILE A 61 -31.21 1.97 9.77
N TYR A 62 -32.05 1.01 9.35
CA TYR A 62 -31.60 -0.21 8.71
C TYR A 62 -30.86 0.09 7.40
N GLN A 63 -31.40 0.97 6.56
CA GLN A 63 -30.76 1.33 5.30
C GLN A 63 -29.42 2.05 5.51
N THR A 64 -29.34 2.98 6.47
CA THR A 64 -28.08 3.66 6.81
C THR A 64 -27.03 2.67 7.34
N GLN A 65 -27.42 1.71 8.18
CA GLN A 65 -26.51 0.67 8.66
C GLN A 65 -26.07 -0.26 7.53
N LYS A 66 -26.99 -0.65 6.64
CA LYS A 66 -26.67 -1.47 5.47
C LYS A 66 -25.66 -0.77 4.56
N ASN A 67 -25.91 0.49 4.20
CA ASN A 67 -25.03 1.27 3.33
C ASN A 67 -23.62 1.40 3.92
N TYR A 68 -23.52 1.67 5.23
CA TYR A 68 -22.23 1.72 5.92
C TYR A 68 -21.48 0.39 5.83
N LEU A 69 -22.15 -0.73 6.07
CA LEU A 69 -21.53 -2.06 5.98
C LEU A 69 -21.09 -2.41 4.55
N GLU A 70 -21.91 -2.08 3.55
CA GLU A 70 -21.56 -2.25 2.13
C GLU A 70 -20.33 -1.42 1.76
N SER A 71 -20.26 -0.17 2.22
CA SER A 71 -19.09 0.70 1.99
C SER A 71 -17.82 0.16 2.66
N VAL A 72 -17.91 -0.31 3.91
CA VAL A 72 -16.78 -0.95 4.61
C VAL A 72 -16.31 -2.20 3.87
N GLN A 73 -17.25 -3.02 3.38
CA GLN A 73 -16.94 -4.23 2.61
C GLN A 73 -16.20 -3.87 1.30
N GLU A 74 -16.70 -2.90 0.54
CA GLU A 74 -16.06 -2.42 -0.69
C GLU A 74 -14.63 -1.92 -0.42
N LYS A 75 -14.44 -1.13 0.64
CA LYS A 75 -13.11 -0.62 1.03
C LYS A 75 -12.16 -1.74 1.43
N MET A 76 -12.65 -2.77 2.12
CA MET A 76 -11.82 -3.92 2.47
C MET A 76 -11.38 -4.71 1.23
N ILE A 77 -12.26 -4.89 0.25
CA ILE A 77 -11.93 -5.55 -1.03
C ILE A 77 -10.92 -4.70 -1.81
N ALA A 78 -11.13 -3.38 -1.88
CA ALA A 78 -10.22 -2.47 -2.55
C ALA A 78 -8.83 -2.48 -1.89
N ALA A 79 -8.75 -2.35 -0.57
CA ALA A 79 -7.50 -2.40 0.18
C ALA A 79 -6.77 -3.73 0.00
N SER A 80 -7.51 -4.85 -0.05
CA SER A 80 -6.92 -6.17 -0.30
C SER A 80 -6.35 -6.26 -1.72
N THR A 81 -7.10 -5.80 -2.73
CA THR A 81 -6.66 -5.74 -4.13
C THR A 81 -5.40 -4.89 -4.26
N ASP A 82 -5.40 -3.71 -3.66
CA ASP A 82 -4.27 -2.80 -3.64
C ASP A 82 -3.03 -3.42 -2.99
N ALA A 83 -3.21 -4.14 -1.87
CA ALA A 83 -2.13 -4.84 -1.19
C ALA A 83 -1.53 -5.95 -2.07
N TYR A 84 -2.37 -6.73 -2.75
CA TYR A 84 -1.91 -7.74 -3.71
C TYR A 84 -1.11 -7.09 -4.85
N SER A 85 -1.66 -6.05 -5.49
CA SER A 85 -0.98 -5.34 -6.56
C SER A 85 0.35 -4.74 -6.11
N PHE A 86 0.41 -4.15 -4.92
CA PHE A 86 1.64 -3.61 -4.34
C PHE A 86 2.70 -4.68 -4.09
N MET A 87 2.30 -5.85 -3.57
CA MET A 87 3.22 -6.95 -3.31
C MET A 87 3.77 -7.53 -4.61
N THR A 88 2.92 -7.74 -5.62
CA THR A 88 3.35 -8.20 -6.96
C THR A 88 4.31 -7.20 -7.60
N ALA A 89 3.96 -5.91 -7.62
CA ALA A 89 4.81 -4.87 -8.19
C ALA A 89 6.17 -4.77 -7.49
N THR A 90 6.21 -5.00 -6.17
CA THR A 90 7.48 -5.01 -5.45
C THR A 90 8.31 -6.24 -5.76
N GLN A 91 7.69 -7.42 -5.84
CA GLN A 91 8.40 -8.63 -6.23
C GLN A 91 9.07 -8.46 -7.61
N GLU A 92 8.38 -7.84 -8.56
CA GLU A 92 8.92 -7.49 -9.87
C GLU A 92 10.11 -6.53 -9.76
N LYS A 93 9.96 -5.42 -9.01
CA LYS A 93 11.05 -4.44 -8.79
C LYS A 93 12.29 -5.08 -8.15
N VAL A 94 12.13 -5.97 -7.17
CA VAL A 94 13.24 -6.73 -6.55
C VAL A 94 13.89 -7.65 -7.59
N SER A 95 13.09 -8.37 -8.38
CA SER A 95 13.60 -9.24 -9.45
C SER A 95 14.44 -8.47 -10.47
N ASP A 96 13.99 -7.28 -10.86
CA ASP A 96 14.67 -6.42 -11.81
C ASP A 96 15.99 -5.87 -11.27
N VAL A 97 16.03 -5.47 -9.99
CA VAL A 97 17.29 -5.04 -9.34
C VAL A 97 18.31 -6.19 -9.33
N ILE A 98 17.88 -7.43 -9.09
CA ILE A 98 18.79 -8.58 -9.11
C ILE A 98 19.26 -8.89 -10.54
N LYS A 99 18.34 -8.95 -11.52
CA LYS A 99 18.66 -9.26 -12.92
C LYS A 99 19.55 -8.20 -13.58
N SER A 100 19.27 -6.91 -13.34
CA SER A 100 20.03 -5.79 -13.93
C SER A 100 21.47 -5.69 -13.42
N ASN A 101 21.78 -6.33 -12.29
CA ASN A 101 23.10 -6.32 -11.68
C ASN A 101 23.82 -7.69 -11.72
N THR A 102 23.27 -8.69 -12.41
CA THR A 102 23.96 -9.97 -12.64
C THR A 102 24.75 -9.90 -13.95
N PRO A 103 26.07 -10.19 -13.99
CA PRO A 103 26.85 -10.19 -15.23
C PRO A 103 26.31 -11.26 -16.19
N ALA A 104 26.30 -10.97 -17.50
CA ALA A 104 26.01 -11.95 -18.55
C ALA A 104 27.08 -13.06 -18.63
#